data_AF-A0A3E5HH83-F1
#
_entry.id   AF-A0A3E5HH83-F1
#
_cell.length_a   1.000
_cell.length_b   1.000
_cell.length_c   1.000
_cell.angle_alpha   90.00
_cell.angle_beta   90.00
_cell.angle_gamma   90.00
#
_symmetry.space_group_name_H-M   'P 1'
#
loop_
_entity.id
_entity.type
_entity.pdbx_description
1 polymer ?
#
loop_
_entity_poly.entity_id
_entity_poly.type
_entity_poly.pdbx_seq_one_letter_code
_entity_poly.pdbx_strand_id
1 'polypeptide(L)'
;MNGTINILAIKPGEQPERLTIDNTLEAKQKLVGGYIEAFGLMDGACIYCNEEGKIDGMPLNRGITMNDATGEDGDELVEIMAGTFIICGFNPDSGEDTSLTPQQAEYWMRRFHEPETFVQTMDGSIHAIPIR
;
A
#
# COMPACT_ATOMS: atom_id res chain seq x y z
N MET A 1 -2.27 25.14 -6.83
CA MET A 1 -1.98 24.69 -5.45
C MET A 1 -2.51 23.28 -5.36
N ASN A 2 -1.63 22.29 -5.29
CA ASN A 2 -2.07 20.95 -4.98
C ASN A 2 -2.47 20.97 -3.50
N GLY A 3 -3.74 20.67 -3.21
CA GLY A 3 -4.26 20.69 -1.83
C GLY A 3 -3.60 19.61 -0.97
N THR A 4 -4.13 19.41 0.23
CA THR A 4 -3.73 18.27 1.06
C THR A 4 -4.66 17.07 0.82
N ILE A 5 -4.13 15.87 1.03
CA ILE A 5 -4.88 14.61 0.98
C ILE A 5 -4.68 13.81 2.26
N ASN A 6 -5.73 13.12 2.68
CA ASN A 6 -5.68 12.15 3.77
C ASN A 6 -5.34 10.77 3.22
N ILE A 7 -4.31 10.16 3.79
CA ILE A 7 -3.74 8.88 3.35
C ILE A 7 -3.58 7.92 4.54
N LEU A 8 -3.25 6.68 4.24
CA LEU A 8 -2.64 5.75 5.19
C LEU A 8 -1.16 5.58 4.85
N ALA A 9 -0.29 5.57 5.85
CA ALA A 9 1.09 5.13 5.73
C ALA A 9 1.26 3.79 6.45
N ILE A 10 1.82 2.81 5.76
CA ILE A 10 2.02 1.45 6.27
C ILE A 10 3.53 1.21 6.29
N LYS A 11 4.12 1.26 7.48
CA LYS A 11 5.55 1.01 7.69
C LYS A 11 5.79 -0.49 7.96
N PRO A 12 6.94 -1.06 7.57
CA PRO A 12 7.28 -2.42 7.91
C PRO A 12 7.27 -2.65 9.43
N GLY A 13 6.60 -3.70 9.88
CA GLY A 13 6.56 -4.05 11.31
C GLY A 13 5.65 -3.19 12.18
N GLU A 14 4.97 -2.18 11.63
CA GLU A 14 4.06 -1.29 12.36
C GLU A 14 2.61 -1.44 11.86
N GLN A 15 1.66 -0.95 12.66
CA GLN A 15 0.26 -0.79 12.26
C GLN A 15 0.10 0.43 11.33
N PRO A 16 -0.92 0.46 10.46
CA PRO A 16 -1.19 1.61 9.59
C PRO A 16 -1.42 2.91 10.36
N GLU A 17 -0.86 4.01 9.85
CA GLU A 17 -0.98 5.35 10.42
C GLU A 17 -1.77 6.27 9.48
N ARG A 18 -2.75 7.02 10.00
CA ARG A 18 -3.48 8.04 9.24
C ARG A 18 -2.64 9.32 9.17
N LEU A 19 -2.41 9.85 7.97
CA LEU A 19 -1.68 11.10 7.77
C LEU A 19 -2.44 12.05 6.85
N THR A 20 -2.19 13.35 7.00
CA THR A 20 -2.57 14.38 6.03
C THR A 20 -1.28 14.94 5.43
N ILE A 21 -1.14 14.88 4.10
CA ILE A 21 0.06 15.33 3.39
C ILE A 21 -0.29 16.27 2.25
N ASP A 22 0.68 17.05 1.79
CA ASP A 22 0.58 17.78 0.53
C ASP A 22 0.40 16.81 -0.64
N ASN A 23 -0.53 17.08 -1.56
CA ASN A 23 -0.78 16.23 -2.73
C ASN A 23 0.26 16.49 -3.84
N THR A 24 1.51 16.21 -3.52
CA THR A 24 2.66 16.44 -4.40
C THR A 24 3.46 15.15 -4.56
N LEU A 25 4.18 15.03 -5.68
CA LEU A 25 5.07 13.92 -5.93
C LEU A 25 6.15 13.86 -4.84
N GLU A 26 6.72 15.01 -4.50
CA GLU A 26 7.80 15.16 -3.53
C GLU A 26 7.40 14.71 -2.13
N ALA A 27 6.16 15.01 -1.70
CA ALA A 27 5.66 14.57 -0.41
C ALA A 27 5.53 13.03 -0.33
N LYS A 28 5.06 12.39 -1.41
CA LYS A 28 4.93 10.93 -1.50
C LYS A 28 6.31 10.26 -1.54
N GLN A 29 7.21 10.75 -2.39
CA GLN A 29 8.60 10.28 -2.49
C GLN A 29 9.33 10.34 -1.15
N LYS A 30 9.13 11.42 -0.38
CA LYS A 30 9.73 11.56 0.95
C LYS A 30 9.23 10.50 1.94
N LEU A 31 7.96 10.11 1.87
CA LEU A 31 7.39 9.11 2.78
C LEU A 31 7.86 7.69 2.45
N VAL A 32 7.90 7.32 1.16
CA VAL A 32 8.31 5.97 0.74
C VAL A 32 9.83 5.82 0.61
N GLY A 33 10.55 6.94 0.58
CA GLY A 33 12.02 6.98 0.64
C GLY A 33 12.72 6.76 -0.70
N GLY A 34 12.16 7.27 -1.81
CA GLY A 34 12.74 7.12 -3.15
C GLY A 34 11.80 7.55 -4.27
N TYR A 35 12.12 7.16 -5.51
CA TYR A 35 11.15 7.28 -6.61
C TYR A 35 9.95 6.37 -6.36
N ILE A 36 8.79 6.81 -6.84
CA ILE A 36 7.53 6.12 -6.53
C ILE A 36 7.03 5.31 -7.72
N GLU A 37 6.53 4.13 -7.42
CA GLU A 37 5.69 3.33 -8.30
C GLU A 37 4.26 3.34 -7.76
N ALA A 38 3.28 3.27 -8.67
CA ALA A 38 1.86 3.21 -8.33
C ALA A 38 1.34 1.78 -8.48
N PHE A 39 0.53 1.31 -7.52
CA PHE A 39 -0.19 0.04 -7.63
C PHE A 39 -1.68 0.25 -7.32
N GLY A 40 -2.56 -0.09 -8.27
CA GLY A 40 -4.00 0.09 -8.12
C GLY A 40 -4.59 -0.90 -7.11
N LEU A 41 -5.51 -0.41 -6.27
CA LEU A 41 -6.35 -1.23 -5.41
C LEU A 41 -7.81 -1.11 -5.85
N MET A 42 -8.63 -2.04 -5.40
CA MET A 42 -10.07 -1.94 -5.61
C MET A 42 -10.68 -0.68 -4.96
N ASP A 43 -11.92 -0.38 -5.35
CA ASP A 43 -12.71 0.73 -4.81
C ASP A 43 -12.03 2.11 -4.97
N GLY A 44 -11.25 2.30 -6.04
CA GLY A 44 -10.63 3.60 -6.33
C GLY A 44 -9.59 4.03 -5.29
N ALA A 45 -8.82 3.09 -4.75
CA ALA A 45 -7.64 3.35 -3.93
C ALA A 45 -6.35 3.05 -4.73
N CYS A 46 -5.26 3.71 -4.35
CA CYS A 46 -3.96 3.54 -5.00
C CYS A 46 -2.86 3.47 -3.94
N ILE A 47 -1.94 2.53 -4.12
CA ILE A 47 -0.70 2.46 -3.38
C ILE A 47 0.36 3.29 -4.11
N TYR A 48 1.16 4.02 -3.34
CA TYR A 48 2.49 4.44 -3.76
C TYR A 48 3.54 3.79 -2.87
N CYS A 49 4.54 3.20 -3.49
CA CYS A 49 5.68 2.56 -2.82
C CYS A 49 6.99 3.02 -3.46
N ASN A 50 8.12 2.65 -2.87
CA ASN A 50 9.42 2.89 -3.48
C ASN A 50 9.66 1.90 -4.63
N GLU A 51 9.86 2.42 -5.85
CA GLU A 51 10.09 1.65 -7.09
C GLU A 51 11.29 0.70 -6.96
N GLU A 52 12.36 1.12 -6.27
CA GLU A 52 13.58 0.33 -6.10
C GLU A 52 13.59 -0.46 -4.79
N GLY A 53 12.53 -0.40 -3.98
CA GLY A 53 12.53 -0.90 -2.60
C GLY A 53 12.96 -2.37 -2.46
N LYS A 54 12.52 -3.25 -3.36
CA LYS A 54 12.97 -4.65 -3.37
C LYS A 54 14.41 -4.83 -3.84
N ILE A 55 14.80 -4.07 -4.87
CA ILE A 55 16.15 -4.11 -5.46
C ILE A 55 17.18 -3.65 -4.42
N ASP A 56 16.83 -2.64 -3.64
CA ASP A 56 17.64 -2.08 -2.56
C ASP A 56 17.58 -2.90 -1.26
N GLY A 57 16.81 -3.99 -1.23
CA GLY A 57 16.70 -4.87 -0.07
C GLY A 57 15.97 -4.23 1.12
N MET A 58 15.04 -3.30 0.87
CA MET A 58 14.15 -2.79 1.92
C MET A 58 13.34 -3.93 2.54
N PRO A 59 12.98 -3.84 3.84
CA PRO A 59 12.18 -4.87 4.49
C PRO A 59 10.85 -5.10 3.76
N LEU A 60 10.49 -6.37 3.54
CA LEU A 60 9.15 -6.71 3.06
C LEU A 60 8.10 -6.27 4.10
N ASN A 61 6.94 -5.84 3.64
CA ASN A 61 5.96 -5.14 4.46
C ASN A 61 4.60 -5.84 4.48
N ARG A 62 3.83 -5.77 3.38
CA ARG A 62 2.52 -6.42 3.24
C ARG A 62 2.37 -7.08 1.88
N GLY A 63 1.70 -8.21 1.86
CA GLY A 63 1.23 -8.88 0.66
C GLY A 63 -0.06 -8.23 0.18
N ILE A 64 -0.13 -7.95 -1.11
CA ILE A 64 -1.34 -7.56 -1.81
C ILE A 64 -1.93 -8.81 -2.45
N THR A 65 -3.20 -9.09 -2.13
CA THR A 65 -3.92 -10.24 -2.71
C THR A 65 -4.67 -9.83 -3.97
N MET A 66 -5.12 -10.83 -4.74
CA MET A 66 -6.03 -10.61 -5.87
C MET A 66 -7.28 -9.82 -5.44
N ASN A 67 -7.89 -10.18 -4.30
CA ASN A 67 -9.03 -9.44 -3.75
C ASN A 67 -8.69 -7.98 -3.42
N ASP A 68 -7.51 -7.69 -2.88
CA ASP A 68 -7.09 -6.30 -2.63
C ASP A 68 -6.98 -5.49 -3.94
N ALA A 69 -6.45 -6.13 -5.00
CA ALA A 69 -6.20 -5.48 -6.28
C ALA A 69 -7.49 -5.28 -7.11
N THR A 70 -8.39 -6.26 -7.11
CA THR A 70 -9.54 -6.28 -8.04
C THR A 70 -10.91 -6.31 -7.36
N GLY A 71 -10.97 -6.69 -6.08
CA GLY A 71 -12.23 -6.98 -5.35
C GLY A 71 -12.87 -8.31 -5.73
N GLU A 72 -12.18 -9.14 -6.52
CA GLU A 72 -12.62 -10.50 -6.85
C GLU A 72 -12.18 -11.48 -5.76
N ASP A 73 -13.00 -12.51 -5.49
CA ASP A 73 -12.68 -13.51 -4.47
C ASP A 73 -11.34 -14.21 -4.79
N GLY A 74 -10.36 -14.06 -3.88
CA GLY A 74 -9.04 -14.70 -4.01
C GLY A 74 -8.00 -14.14 -3.05
N ASP A 75 -7.29 -15.03 -2.35
CA ASP A 75 -6.22 -14.69 -1.40
C ASP A 75 -4.81 -14.95 -1.97
N GLU A 76 -4.71 -15.20 -3.27
CA GLU A 76 -3.42 -15.35 -3.93
C GLU A 76 -2.64 -14.03 -3.89
N LEU A 77 -1.36 -14.11 -3.50
CA LEU A 77 -0.49 -12.95 -3.52
C LEU A 77 -0.17 -12.57 -4.96
N VAL A 78 -0.53 -11.34 -5.34
CA VAL A 78 -0.17 -10.76 -6.63
C VAL A 78 1.03 -9.83 -6.50
N GLU A 79 1.27 -9.30 -5.30
CA GLU A 79 2.43 -8.47 -5.02
C GLU A 79 2.83 -8.50 -3.52
N ILE A 80 4.08 -8.17 -3.22
CA ILE A 80 4.63 -7.94 -1.88
C ILE A 80 5.27 -6.55 -1.86
N MET A 81 4.75 -5.67 -1.00
CA MET A 81 5.32 -4.35 -0.77
C MET A 81 6.65 -4.43 -0.02
N ALA A 82 7.63 -3.60 -0.39
CA ALA A 82 8.89 -3.43 0.31
C ALA A 82 9.05 -1.98 0.80
N GLY A 83 9.56 -1.81 2.02
CA GLY A 83 9.65 -0.51 2.67
C GLY A 83 8.28 0.07 3.05
N THR A 84 8.25 1.36 3.37
CA THR A 84 6.99 2.08 3.62
C THR A 84 6.23 2.22 2.31
N PHE A 85 4.94 1.88 2.33
CA PHE A 85 4.02 2.25 1.26
C PHE A 85 2.89 3.10 1.83
N ILE A 86 2.27 3.91 0.98
CA ILE A 86 1.13 4.74 1.34
C ILE A 86 -0.08 4.37 0.50
N ILE A 87 -1.28 4.56 1.04
CA ILE A 87 -2.55 4.39 0.33
C ILE A 87 -3.26 5.74 0.28
N CYS A 88 -3.65 6.18 -0.92
CA CYS A 88 -4.52 7.34 -1.13
C CYS A 88 -5.77 6.96 -1.94
N GLY A 89 -6.75 7.87 -1.99
CA GLY A 89 -7.85 7.73 -2.94
C GLY A 89 -7.38 8.09 -4.35
N PHE A 90 -8.05 7.57 -5.37
CA PHE A 90 -7.75 7.84 -6.77
C PHE A 90 -9.03 8.06 -7.55
N ASN A 91 -9.09 9.15 -8.32
CA ASN A 91 -10.22 9.43 -9.19
C ASN A 91 -9.90 8.98 -10.63
N PRO A 92 -10.47 7.86 -11.12
CA PRO A 92 -10.13 7.31 -12.42
C PRO A 92 -10.56 8.19 -13.60
N ASP A 93 -11.59 9.04 -13.42
CA ASP A 93 -12.05 9.93 -14.49
C ASP A 93 -11.07 11.09 -14.73
N SER A 94 -10.47 11.60 -13.65
CA SER A 94 -9.51 12.70 -13.71
C SER A 94 -8.05 12.26 -13.77
N GLY A 95 -7.74 11.04 -13.30
CA GLY A 95 -6.37 10.57 -13.09
C GLY A 95 -5.66 11.19 -11.87
N GLU A 96 -6.39 11.91 -11.02
CA GLU A 96 -5.82 12.64 -9.88
C GLU A 96 -5.92 11.84 -8.58
N ASP A 97 -4.89 12.00 -7.73
CA ASP A 97 -4.92 11.51 -6.36
C ASP A 97 -5.84 12.35 -5.48
N THR A 98 -6.56 11.67 -4.59
CA THR A 98 -7.56 12.26 -3.71
C THR A 98 -7.36 11.76 -2.27
N SER A 99 -8.08 12.38 -1.33
CA SER A 99 -8.15 11.84 0.03
C SER A 99 -8.88 10.51 0.01
N LEU A 100 -8.42 9.56 0.83
CA LEU A 100 -9.27 8.41 1.18
C LEU A 100 -10.57 8.91 1.81
N THR A 101 -11.68 8.34 1.36
CA THR A 101 -12.94 8.46 2.09
C THR A 101 -12.80 7.82 3.46
N PRO A 102 -13.62 8.21 4.46
CA PRO A 102 -13.61 7.57 5.77
C PRO A 102 -13.78 6.05 5.68
N GLN A 103 -14.64 5.57 4.78
CA GLN A 103 -14.93 4.16 4.56
C GLN A 103 -13.72 3.40 4.00
N GLN A 104 -13.07 3.92 2.96
CA GLN A 104 -11.85 3.32 2.41
C GLN A 104 -10.74 3.29 3.47
N ALA A 105 -10.56 4.38 4.22
CA ALA A 105 -9.53 4.44 5.25
C ALA A 105 -9.78 3.38 6.37
N GLU A 106 -11.02 3.22 6.83
CA GLU A 106 -11.36 2.17 7.79
C GLU A 106 -11.16 0.76 7.23
N TYR A 107 -11.54 0.54 5.96
CA TYR A 107 -11.34 -0.74 5.29
C TYR A 107 -9.86 -1.12 5.21
N TRP A 108 -9.02 -0.24 4.67
CA TRP A 108 -7.61 -0.51 4.45
C TRP A 108 -6.79 -0.56 5.76
N MET A 109 -7.16 0.25 6.76
CA MET A 109 -6.58 0.10 8.11
C MET A 109 -6.83 -1.29 8.67
N ARG A 110 -8.05 -1.82 8.54
CA ARG A 110 -8.36 -3.17 9.03
C ARG A 110 -7.65 -4.24 8.22
N ARG A 111 -7.62 -4.12 6.89
CA ARG A 111 -6.97 -5.09 5.99
C ARG A 111 -5.47 -5.22 6.26
N PHE A 112 -4.77 -4.10 6.47
CA PHE A 112 -3.32 -4.08 6.69
C PHE A 112 -2.91 -3.88 8.16
N HIS A 113 -3.83 -4.12 9.10
CA HIS A 113 -3.62 -3.86 10.52
C HIS A 113 -2.39 -4.59 11.07
N GLU A 114 -2.35 -5.92 10.92
CA GLU A 114 -1.26 -6.73 11.44
C GLU A 114 -0.04 -6.68 10.51
N PRO A 115 1.19 -6.50 11.04
CA PRO A 115 2.43 -6.81 10.33
C PRO A 115 2.44 -8.20 9.71
N GLU A 116 3.14 -8.39 8.60
CA GLU A 116 3.21 -9.68 7.91
C GLU A 116 4.67 -10.14 7.72
N THR A 117 4.88 -11.45 7.76
CA THR A 117 6.11 -12.11 7.29
C THR A 117 5.78 -12.99 6.08
N PHE A 118 6.77 -13.29 5.26
CA PHE A 118 6.59 -14.08 4.05
C PHE A 118 7.34 -15.40 4.14
N VAL A 119 6.65 -16.50 3.86
CA VAL A 119 7.21 -17.85 3.89
C VAL A 119 7.05 -18.48 2.52
N GLN A 120 8.17 -18.94 1.95
CA GLN A 120 8.15 -19.78 0.77
C GLN A 120 8.00 -21.25 1.18
N THR A 121 7.05 -21.95 0.59
CA THR A 121 6.83 -23.38 0.84
C THR A 121 7.66 -24.23 -0.12
N MET A 122 7.65 -25.55 0.08
CA MET A 122 8.41 -26.49 -0.76
C MET A 122 7.94 -26.55 -2.22
N ASP A 123 6.68 -26.18 -2.51
CA ASP A 123 6.18 -26.13 -3.88
C ASP A 123 6.50 -24.80 -4.59
N GLY A 124 7.19 -23.89 -3.90
CA GLY A 124 7.60 -22.60 -4.41
C GLY A 124 6.60 -21.46 -4.17
N SER A 125 5.38 -21.76 -3.70
CA SER A 125 4.40 -20.74 -3.31
C SER A 125 4.89 -19.89 -2.14
N ILE A 126 4.49 -18.61 -2.14
CA ILE A 126 4.78 -17.66 -1.06
C ILE A 126 3.47 -17.32 -0.36
N HIS A 127 3.48 -17.36 0.96
CA HIS A 127 2.35 -16.95 1.80
C HIS A 127 2.74 -15.80 2.72
N ALA A 128 1.84 -14.82 2.83
CA ALA A 128 1.90 -13.77 3.85
C ALA A 128 1.26 -14.31 5.14
N ILE A 129 1.95 -14.13 6.27
CA ILE A 129 1.53 -14.60 7.58
C ILE A 129 1.53 -13.42 8.55
N PRO A 130 0.40 -13.07 9.17
CA PRO A 130 0.34 -12.04 10.19
C PRO A 130 1.25 -12.35 11.39
N ILE A 131 2.00 -11.34 11.84
CA ILE A 131 2.86 -11.37 13.02
C ILE A 131 2.10 -10.65 14.13
N ARG A 132 1.61 -11.40 15.11
CA ARG A 132 0.91 -10.88 16.30
C ARG A 132 1.88 -10.60 17.45
#